data_AF-A0A7Y8HRB2-F1
#
_entry.id   AF-A0A7Y8HRB2-F1
#
_cell.length_a   1.000
_cell.length_b   1.000
_cell.length_c   1.000
_cell.angle_alpha   90.00
_cell.angle_beta   90.00
_cell.angle_gamma   90.00
#
_symmetry.space_group_name_H-M   'P 1'
#
loop_
_entity.id
_entity.type
_entity.pdbx_description
1 polymer ?
#
loop_
_entity_poly.entity_id
_entity_poly.type
_entity_poly.pdbx_seq_one_letter_code
_entity_poly.pdbx_strand_id
1 'polypeptide(L)' 'MTLQTHCKDKYERILADVLLPDGTNVNHELVREGGCWWYRKYARGDRMLEGLENVPVPDGFDGLVEVRW' A
#
# COMPACT_ATOMS: atom_id res chain seq x y z
N MET A 1 3.46 -16.53 3.77
CA MET A 1 3.15 -15.29 3.03
C MET A 1 2.23 -15.66 1.90
N THR A 2 1.17 -14.89 1.72
CA THR A 2 0.12 -15.11 0.71
C THR A 2 -0.02 -13.82 -0.10
N LEU A 3 -0.19 -13.96 -1.41
CA LEU A 3 -0.47 -12.85 -2.31
C LEU A 3 -1.96 -12.84 -2.63
N GLN A 4 -2.67 -11.80 -2.22
CA GLN A 4 -4.06 -11.61 -2.61
C GLN A 4 -4.10 -10.72 -3.86
N THR A 5 -4.19 -11.34 -5.03
CA THR A 5 -4.14 -10.63 -6.31
C THR A 5 -5.47 -10.01 -6.67
N HIS A 6 -5.47 -8.74 -7.04
CA HIS A 6 -6.66 -8.00 -7.50
C HIS A 6 -6.77 -7.99 -9.01
N CYS A 7 -5.74 -7.48 -9.69
CA CYS A 7 -5.75 -7.37 -11.14
C CYS A 7 -4.32 -7.24 -11.71
N LYS A 8 -4.23 -7.06 -13.04
CA LYS A 8 -2.98 -6.77 -13.73
C LYS A 8 -3.09 -5.39 -14.39
N ASP A 9 -2.04 -4.58 -14.25
CA ASP A 9 -1.93 -3.28 -14.93
C ASP A 9 -1.67 -3.49 -16.44
N LYS A 10 -1.76 -2.42 -17.25
CA LYS A 10 -1.47 -2.40 -18.70
C LYS A 10 -0.04 -2.85 -19.06
N TYR A 11 0.85 -2.91 -18.07
CA TYR A 11 2.23 -3.41 -18.19
C TYR A 11 2.37 -4.86 -17.69
N GLU A 12 1.26 -5.59 -17.53
CA GLU A 12 1.21 -6.99 -17.06
C GLU A 12 1.76 -7.24 -15.66
N ARG A 13 2.00 -6.18 -14.89
CA ARG A 13 2.36 -6.25 -13.47
C ARG A 13 1.15 -6.65 -12.65
N ILE A 14 1.34 -7.55 -11.68
CA ILE A 14 0.29 -8.00 -10.77
C ILE A 14 0.12 -6.98 -9.64
N LEU A 15 -1.11 -6.56 -9.41
CA LEU A 15 -1.53 -5.71 -8.30
C LEU A 15 -2.12 -6.62 -7.22
N ALA A 16 -1.53 -6.59 -6.01
CA ALA A 16 -1.86 -7.56 -4.97
C ALA A 16 -1.53 -7.05 -3.55
N ASP A 17 -2.31 -7.51 -2.56
CA ASP A 17 -1.91 -7.42 -1.14
C ASP A 17 -0.90 -8.49 -0.82
N VAL A 18 0.12 -8.10 -0.05
CA VAL A 18 1.06 -9.02 0.55
C VAL A 18 0.64 -9.27 1.99
N LEU A 19 0.11 -10.47 2.25
CA LEU A 19 -0.29 -10.92 3.57
C LEU A 19 0.79 -11.82 4.17
N LEU A 20 1.30 -11.43 5.33
CA LEU A 20 2.18 -12.26 6.14
C LEU A 20 1.37 -13.40 6.81
N PRO A 21 2.03 -14.50 7.24
CA PRO A 21 1.34 -15.63 7.89
C PRO A 21 0.57 -15.29 9.17
N ASP A 22 0.94 -14.17 9.81
CA ASP A 22 0.29 -13.60 10.99
C ASP A 22 -0.97 -12.76 10.64
N GLY A 23 -1.28 -12.60 9.35
CA GLY A 23 -2.40 -11.79 8.87
C GLY A 23 -2.03 -10.31 8.62
N THR A 24 -0.77 -9.92 8.84
CA THR A 24 -0.32 -8.54 8.61
C THR A 24 -0.28 -8.23 7.12
N ASN A 25 -0.90 -7.11 6.72
CA ASN A 25 -0.83 -6.60 5.35
C ASN A 25 0.36 -5.64 5.21
N VAL A 26 1.39 -6.09 4.51
CA VAL A 26 2.65 -5.35 4.35
C VAL A 26 2.43 -4.01 3.64
N ASN A 27 1.52 -3.97 2.67
CA ASN A 27 1.25 -2.74 1.92
C ASN A 27 0.60 -1.67 2.82
N HIS A 28 -0.23 -2.08 3.80
CA HIS A 28 -0.81 -1.15 4.77
C HIS A 28 0.24 -0.61 5.74
N GLU A 29 1.14 -1.47 6.22
CA GLU A 29 2.23 -1.05 7.11
C GLU A 29 3.19 -0.10 6.38
N LEU A 30 3.48 -0.34 5.09
CA LEU A 30 4.29 0.57 4.28
C LEU A 30 3.66 1.96 4.10
N VAL A 31 2.34 2.04 3.94
CA VAL A 31 1.62 3.33 3.90
C VAL A 31 1.61 3.99 5.28
N ARG A 32 1.45 3.20 6.35
CA ARG A 32 1.44 3.66 7.74
C ARG A 32 2.78 4.22 8.21
N GLU A 33 3.88 3.58 7.83
CA GLU A 33 5.24 4.05 8.11
C GLU A 33 5.63 5.26 7.24
N GLY A 34 4.76 5.60 6.27
CA GLY A 34 4.95 6.71 5.35
C GLY A 34 6.11 6.51 4.37
N GLY A 35 6.60 5.28 4.25
CA GLY A 35 7.50 4.85 3.20
C GLY A 35 6.81 4.74 1.84
N CYS A 36 5.47 4.84 1.79
CA CYS A 36 4.70 4.69 0.56
C CYS A 36 3.52 5.66 0.41
N TRP A 37 3.21 6.00 -0.84
CA TRP A 37 2.00 6.73 -1.21
C TRP A 37 1.08 5.83 -2.03
N TRP A 38 -0.23 6.02 -1.89
CA TRP A 38 -1.25 5.23 -2.57
C TRP A 38 -1.91 6.04 -3.69
N TYR A 39 -2.27 5.35 -4.78
CA TYR A 39 -2.82 6.02 -5.97
C TYR A 39 -4.35 6.18 -5.87
N ARG A 40 -4.80 7.37 -5.48
CA ARG A 40 -6.23 7.73 -5.26
C ARG A 40 -7.17 7.41 -6.43
N LYS A 41 -6.64 7.28 -7.65
CA LYS A 41 -7.44 6.97 -8.84
C LYS A 41 -7.95 5.52 -8.85
N TYR A 42 -7.18 4.58 -8.28
CA TYR A 42 -7.56 3.16 -8.25
C TYR A 42 -8.32 2.75 -6.98
N ALA A 43 -8.11 3.43 -5.86
CA ALA A 43 -8.80 3.16 -4.60
C ALA A 43 -9.77 4.30 -4.19
N ARG A 44 -10.63 4.73 -5.10
CA ARG A 44 -11.52 5.89 -4.86
C ARG A 44 -12.55 5.56 -3.76
N GLY A 45 -12.37 6.16 -2.57
CA GLY A 45 -13.28 5.99 -1.42
C GLY A 45 -12.78 5.00 -0.35
N ASP A 46 -11.54 4.54 -0.45
CA ASP A 46 -10.94 3.66 0.55
C ASP A 46 -10.53 4.45 1.81
N ARG A 47 -11.41 4.45 2.81
CA ARG A 47 -11.23 5.14 4.10
C ARG A 47 -10.09 4.57 4.93
N MET A 48 -9.66 3.33 4.65
CA MET A 48 -8.59 2.69 5.39
C MET A 48 -7.24 3.30 5.00
N LEU A 49 -6.99 3.47 3.70
CA LEU A 49 -5.77 4.10 3.17
C LEU A 49 -5.68 5.60 3.51
N GLU A 50 -6.81 6.31 3.49
CA GLU A 50 -6.88 7.72 3.92
C GLU A 50 -6.51 7.90 5.40
N GLY A 51 -6.92 6.95 6.26
CA GLY A 51 -6.54 6.94 7.67
C GLY A 51 -5.05 6.65 7.90
N LEU A 52 -4.44 5.79 7.06
CA LEU A 52 -3.03 5.41 7.16
C LEU A 52 -2.08 6.50 6.64
N GLU A 53 -2.47 7.28 5.62
CA GLU A 53 -1.68 8.41 5.10
C GLU A 53 -1.58 9.58 6.10
N ASN A 54 -2.55 9.73 7.00
CA ASN A 54 -2.54 10.80 8.02
C ASN A 54 -1.66 10.48 9.24
N VAL A 55 -0.94 9.35 9.24
CA VAL A 55 0.01 9.02 10.30
C VAL A 55 1.27 9.88 10.11
N PRO A 56 1.77 10.55 11.16
CA PRO A 56 2.99 11.35 11.05
C PRO A 56 4.18 10.45 10.65
N VAL A 57 4.79 10.76 9.51
CA VAL A 57 6.03 10.14 9.05
C VAL A 57 7.14 10.38 10.08
N PRO A 58 7.87 9.33 10.52
CA PRO A 58 9.08 9.51 11.32
C PRO A 58 10.14 10.28 10.52
N ASP A 59 10.79 11.25 11.16
CA ASP A 59 11.89 12.02 10.56
C ASP A 59 13.00 11.06 10.06
N GLY A 60 13.27 11.06 8.74
CA GLY A 60 14.37 10.29 8.13
C GLY A 60 14.00 9.39 6.94
N PHE A 61 12.73 9.33 6.52
CA PHE A 61 12.34 8.59 5.31
C PHE A 61 12.32 9.50 4.07
N ASP A 62 13.37 9.42 3.25
CA ASP A 62 13.60 10.28 2.07
C ASP A 62 13.22 9.61 0.73
N GLY A 63 12.55 8.45 0.79
CA GLY A 63 12.20 7.66 -0.39
C GLY A 63 10.75 7.18 -0.35
N LEU A 64 9.91 7.77 -1.19
CA LEU A 64 8.52 7.32 -1.39
C LEU A 64 8.49 6.15 -2.38
N VAL A 65 8.07 4.97 -1.93
CA VAL A 65 7.75 3.84 -2.81
C VAL A 65 6.27 3.92 -3.21
N GLU A 66 5.96 3.75 -4.49
CA GLU A 66 4.56 3.79 -4.95
C GLU A 66 3.92 2.42 -4.75
N VAL A 67 2.90 2.34 -3.90
CA VAL A 67 2.10 1.13 -3.72
C VAL A 67 0.84 1.26 -4.57
N ARG A 68 0.74 0.40 -5.57
CA ARG A 68 -0.41 0.35 -6.49
C ARG A 68 -1.26 -0.88 -6.19
N TRP A 69 -2.56 -0.63 -6.08
CA TRP A 69 -3.63 -1.59 -6.03
C TRP A 69 -4.36 -1.65 -7.37
#